data_AF-A0A7C3V4D9-F1
#
_entry.id   AF-A0A7C3V4D9-F1
#
_cell.length_a   1.000
_cell.length_b   1.000
_cell.length_c   1.000
_cell.angle_alpha   90.00
_cell.angle_beta   90.00
_cell.angle_gamma   90.00
#
_symmetry.space_group_name_H-M   'P 1'
#
loop_
_entity.id
_entity.type
_entity.pdbx_description
1 polymer ?
#
loop_
_entity_poly.entity_id
_entity_poly.type
_entity_poly.pdbx_seq_one_letter_code
_entity_poly.pdbx_strand_id
1 'polypeptide(L)'
;MRPFEHFTVRTTEEAIELLGRFDGKARLIAGGTALIPALKADIFPNYPKALINIKEIGDLQFIRAGKEGLRIGTLTKLEEIAESQSVKKDYPILQKAALSVGTPQVRRMGTVGGNICQEPRCWYYWYPHQIGGRIVCYLKGGRHCYALTGENQYHSIFGCYREANRPVACVEACPASTDVPSILEKLKGKDLQEAARILLDVNPIPAVTGRVCPHFCESECSRNGFDE
;
A
#
# COMPACT_ATOMS: atom_id res chain seq x y z
N MET A 1 -13.03 -14.11 12.02
CA MET A 1 -12.92 -14.09 10.54
C MET A 1 -14.32 -14.17 9.96
N ARG A 2 -14.61 -13.41 8.91
CA ARG A 2 -15.91 -13.48 8.22
C ARG A 2 -15.92 -14.62 7.19
N PRO A 3 -17.09 -15.17 6.84
CA PRO A 3 -17.21 -16.21 5.81
C PRO A 3 -16.70 -15.73 4.44
N PHE A 4 -16.15 -16.66 3.68
CA PHE A 4 -15.75 -16.48 2.28
C PHE A 4 -15.88 -17.81 1.54
N GLU A 5 -16.05 -17.74 0.22
CA GLU A 5 -15.92 -18.89 -0.67
C GLU A 5 -14.45 -19.27 -0.84
N HIS A 6 -14.15 -20.56 -0.98
CA HIS A 6 -12.79 -21.03 -1.18
C HIS A 6 -12.70 -21.88 -2.43
N PHE A 7 -11.88 -21.44 -3.37
CA PHE A 7 -11.61 -22.13 -4.64
C PHE A 7 -10.19 -22.66 -4.63
N THR A 8 -9.98 -23.80 -5.26
CA THR A 8 -8.64 -24.30 -5.59
C THR A 8 -8.53 -24.41 -7.10
N VAL A 9 -7.50 -23.80 -7.66
CA VAL A 9 -7.24 -23.74 -9.11
C VAL A 9 -5.94 -24.46 -9.46
N ARG A 10 -5.86 -24.98 -10.68
CA ARG A 10 -4.70 -25.72 -11.18
C ARG A 10 -3.95 -25.02 -12.31
N THR A 11 -4.50 -23.92 -12.83
CA THR A 11 -3.89 -23.11 -13.88
C THR A 11 -3.91 -21.63 -13.51
N THR A 12 -3.02 -20.85 -14.13
CA THR A 12 -3.00 -19.40 -13.99
C THR A 12 -4.25 -18.75 -14.60
N GLU A 13 -4.78 -19.33 -15.66
CA GLU A 13 -5.95 -18.84 -16.39
C GLU A 13 -7.20 -18.93 -15.51
N GLU A 14 -7.41 -20.07 -14.83
CA GLU A 14 -8.51 -20.24 -13.86
C GLU A 14 -8.41 -19.22 -12.71
N ALA A 15 -7.20 -18.95 -12.22
CA ALA A 15 -6.97 -17.97 -11.16
C ALA A 15 -7.38 -16.56 -11.62
N ILE A 16 -6.98 -16.17 -12.84
CA ILE A 16 -7.29 -14.86 -13.43
C ILE A 16 -8.79 -14.72 -13.69
N GLU A 17 -9.43 -15.76 -14.23
CA GLU A 17 -10.87 -15.78 -14.49
C GLU A 17 -11.67 -15.57 -13.20
N LEU A 18 -11.33 -16.31 -12.14
CA LEU A 18 -11.98 -16.15 -10.83
C LEU A 18 -11.72 -14.76 -10.22
N LEU A 19 -10.50 -14.23 -10.32
CA LEU A 19 -10.21 -12.87 -9.86
C LEU A 19 -11.09 -11.84 -10.58
N GLY A 20 -11.27 -11.99 -11.90
CA GLY A 20 -12.16 -11.15 -12.69
C GLY A 20 -13.63 -11.28 -12.28
N ARG A 21 -14.11 -12.52 -12.07
CA ARG A 21 -15.49 -12.80 -11.63
C ARG A 21 -15.85 -12.13 -10.30
N PHE A 22 -14.89 -12.03 -9.37
CA PHE A 22 -15.11 -11.42 -8.07
C PHE A 22 -14.83 -9.91 -8.02
N ASP A 23 -14.41 -9.28 -9.13
CA ASP A 23 -14.28 -7.82 -9.29
C ASP A 23 -13.57 -7.14 -8.11
N GLY A 24 -12.33 -7.55 -7.85
CA GLY A 24 -11.51 -7.03 -6.74
C GLY A 24 -11.92 -7.49 -5.34
N LYS A 25 -12.94 -8.33 -5.20
CA LYS A 25 -13.41 -8.91 -3.91
C LYS A 25 -12.89 -10.33 -3.68
N ALA A 26 -11.90 -10.78 -4.45
CA ALA A 26 -11.17 -12.02 -4.21
C ALA A 26 -9.71 -11.74 -3.85
N ARG A 27 -9.10 -12.66 -3.12
CA ARG A 27 -7.66 -12.65 -2.82
C ARG A 27 -7.06 -14.01 -3.15
N LEU A 28 -5.86 -14.02 -3.71
CA LEU A 28 -5.08 -15.25 -3.90
C LEU A 28 -4.50 -15.70 -2.55
N ILE A 29 -4.46 -17.02 -2.32
CA ILE A 29 -3.79 -17.62 -1.17
C ILE A 29 -2.81 -18.71 -1.62
N ALA A 30 -1.59 -18.65 -1.08
CA ALA A 30 -0.57 -19.69 -1.20
C ALA A 30 -0.25 -20.25 0.19
N GLY A 31 0.88 -19.83 0.78
CA GLY A 31 1.31 -20.26 2.12
C GLY A 31 0.42 -19.78 3.28
N GLY A 32 -0.40 -18.75 3.07
CA GLY A 32 -1.34 -18.22 4.08
C GLY A 32 -0.70 -17.49 5.27
N THR A 33 0.63 -17.48 5.40
CA THR A 33 1.36 -16.95 6.57
C THR A 33 1.17 -15.46 6.81
N ALA A 34 0.93 -14.68 5.76
CA ALA A 34 0.60 -13.25 5.87
C ALA A 34 -0.91 -12.98 5.76
N LEU A 35 -1.58 -13.65 4.81
CA LEU A 35 -2.98 -13.38 4.51
C LEU A 35 -3.93 -13.83 5.63
N ILE A 36 -3.74 -15.03 6.21
CA ILE A 36 -4.65 -15.54 7.25
C ILE A 36 -4.61 -14.65 8.50
N PRO A 37 -3.44 -14.21 9.03
CA PRO A 37 -3.41 -13.20 10.08
C PRO A 37 -4.10 -11.89 9.70
N ALA A 38 -3.93 -11.40 8.47
CA ALA A 38 -4.59 -10.18 7.98
C ALA A 38 -6.13 -10.30 8.00
N LEU A 39 -6.66 -11.47 7.62
CA LEU A 39 -8.10 -11.77 7.68
C LEU A 39 -8.61 -11.91 9.12
N LYS A 40 -7.80 -12.45 10.04
CA LYS A 40 -8.14 -12.53 11.47
C LYS A 40 -8.19 -11.15 12.12
N ALA A 41 -7.23 -10.30 11.79
CA ALA A 41 -7.15 -8.92 12.27
C ALA A 41 -8.14 -7.97 11.54
N ASP A 42 -8.80 -8.45 10.48
CA ASP A 42 -9.80 -7.71 9.71
C ASP A 42 -9.27 -6.36 9.20
N ILE A 43 -8.03 -6.38 8.68
CA ILE A 43 -7.34 -5.14 8.30
C ILE A 43 -7.83 -4.59 6.96
N PHE A 44 -8.31 -5.43 6.05
CA PHE A 44 -8.69 -5.00 4.70
C PHE A 44 -9.92 -4.09 4.70
N PRO A 45 -9.91 -2.96 3.96
CA PRO A 45 -11.09 -2.09 3.82
C PRO A 45 -12.30 -2.87 3.32
N ASN A 46 -12.08 -3.63 2.24
CA ASN A 46 -13.05 -4.54 1.65
C ASN A 46 -12.64 -5.97 2.00
N TYR A 47 -13.40 -6.61 2.89
CA TYR A 47 -13.17 -8.00 3.24
C TYR A 47 -13.44 -8.89 2.03
N PRO A 48 -12.54 -9.84 1.67
CA PRO A 48 -12.72 -10.66 0.49
C PRO A 48 -13.92 -11.59 0.63
N LYS A 49 -14.69 -11.71 -0.45
CA LYS A 49 -15.78 -12.69 -0.58
C LYS A 49 -15.27 -14.06 -1.00
N ALA A 50 -14.11 -14.13 -1.65
CA ALA A 50 -13.49 -15.39 -2.06
C ALA A 50 -11.97 -15.42 -1.81
N LEU A 51 -11.48 -16.60 -1.46
CA LEU A 51 -10.06 -16.94 -1.46
C LEU A 51 -9.79 -17.98 -2.56
N ILE A 52 -8.80 -17.69 -3.39
CA ILE A 52 -8.41 -18.56 -4.52
C ILE A 52 -7.06 -19.17 -4.17
N ASN A 53 -7.07 -20.45 -3.80
CA ASN A 53 -5.88 -21.22 -3.50
C ASN A 53 -5.15 -21.60 -4.80
N ILE A 54 -3.94 -21.07 -4.93
CA ILE A 54 -3.09 -21.26 -6.12
C ILE A 54 -2.00 -22.31 -5.92
N LYS A 55 -1.94 -23.01 -4.78
CA LYS A 55 -0.87 -23.98 -4.48
C LYS A 55 -0.80 -25.16 -5.45
N GLU A 56 -1.89 -25.48 -6.13
CA GLU A 56 -1.98 -26.64 -7.04
C GLU A 56 -1.58 -26.27 -8.48
N ILE A 57 -1.15 -25.03 -8.74
CA ILE A 57 -0.59 -24.61 -10.03
C ILE A 57 0.86 -25.13 -10.14
N GLY A 58 1.03 -26.24 -10.86
CA GLY A 58 2.26 -27.04 -10.82
C GLY A 58 3.50 -26.41 -11.46
N ASP A 59 3.35 -25.44 -12.35
CA ASP A 59 4.46 -24.81 -13.07
C ASP A 59 5.05 -23.58 -12.37
N LEU A 60 4.53 -23.21 -11.19
CA LEU A 60 4.96 -22.02 -10.44
C LEU A 60 5.87 -22.32 -9.24
N GLN A 61 6.25 -23.57 -9.01
CA GLN A 61 7.19 -23.95 -7.93
C GLN A 61 8.47 -24.55 -8.51
N PHE A 62 9.50 -23.72 -8.70
CA PHE A 62 10.78 -24.17 -9.24
C PHE A 62 11.92 -23.22 -8.88
N ILE A 63 13.15 -23.74 -8.91
CA ILE A 63 14.39 -22.94 -8.90
C ILE A 63 15.23 -23.42 -10.07
N ARG A 64 15.47 -22.54 -11.06
CA ARG A 64 16.23 -22.87 -12.28
C ARG A 64 17.36 -21.88 -12.45
N ALA A 65 18.60 -22.34 -12.28
CA ALA A 65 19.79 -21.59 -12.62
C ALA A 65 20.20 -21.90 -14.07
N GLY A 66 20.58 -20.88 -14.83
CA GLY A 66 21.02 -21.01 -16.21
C GLY A 66 21.96 -19.88 -16.61
N LYS A 67 22.34 -19.85 -17.90
CA LYS A 67 23.27 -18.84 -18.44
C LYS A 67 22.77 -17.40 -18.28
N GLU A 68 21.45 -17.21 -18.29
CA GLU A 68 20.79 -15.90 -18.15
C GLU A 68 20.53 -15.50 -16.69
N GLY A 69 20.95 -16.32 -15.72
CA GLY A 69 20.77 -16.08 -14.29
C GLY A 69 19.81 -17.07 -13.63
N LEU A 70 19.14 -16.62 -12.57
CA LEU A 70 18.28 -17.44 -11.72
C LEU A 70 16.81 -17.11 -11.95
N ARG A 71 16.01 -18.14 -12.27
CA ARG A 71 14.55 -18.04 -12.36
C ARG A 71 13.92 -18.80 -11.19
N ILE A 72 13.01 -18.14 -10.48
CA ILE A 72 12.32 -18.69 -9.32
C ILE A 72 10.81 -18.58 -9.53
N GLY A 73 10.11 -19.68 -9.31
CA GLY A 73 8.66 -19.71 -9.36
C GLY A 73 8.02 -18.99 -8.16
N THR A 74 6.86 -18.36 -8.35
CA THR A 74 6.20 -17.58 -7.31
C THR A 74 5.69 -18.42 -6.14
N LEU A 75 5.46 -19.72 -6.34
CA LEU A 75 5.08 -20.69 -5.31
C LEU A 75 6.26 -21.38 -4.62
N THR A 76 7.49 -21.14 -5.09
CA THR A 76 8.71 -21.61 -4.41
C THR A 76 8.72 -21.14 -2.97
N LYS A 77 8.97 -22.07 -2.04
CA LYS A 77 9.00 -21.77 -0.61
C LYS A 77 10.29 -21.03 -0.26
N LEU A 78 10.22 -20.16 0.74
CA LEU A 78 11.41 -19.43 1.20
C LEU A 78 12.47 -20.39 1.76
N GLU A 79 12.05 -21.50 2.40
CA GLU A 79 12.99 -22.52 2.88
C GLU A 79 13.71 -23.22 1.72
N GLU A 80 13.04 -23.46 0.59
CA GLU A 80 13.68 -24.06 -0.60
C GLU A 80 14.77 -23.16 -1.18
N ILE A 81 14.59 -21.84 -1.12
CA ILE A 81 15.63 -20.86 -1.50
C ILE A 81 16.79 -20.89 -0.51
N ALA A 82 16.48 -20.97 0.79
CA ALA A 82 17.49 -21.01 1.85
C ALA A 82 18.36 -22.27 1.77
N GLU A 83 17.80 -23.40 1.36
CA GLU A 83 18.48 -24.71 1.28
C GLU A 83 19.08 -25.00 -0.11
N SER A 84 18.70 -24.24 -1.14
CA SER A 84 19.17 -24.48 -2.51
C SER A 84 20.68 -24.28 -2.66
N GLN A 85 21.37 -25.31 -3.14
CA GLN A 85 22.82 -25.27 -3.36
C GLN A 85 23.22 -24.30 -4.47
N SER A 86 22.44 -24.20 -5.55
CA SER A 86 22.71 -23.25 -6.63
C SER A 86 22.55 -21.80 -6.15
N VAL A 87 21.54 -21.53 -5.32
CA VAL A 87 21.35 -20.21 -4.70
C VAL A 87 22.48 -19.92 -3.71
N LYS A 88 22.85 -20.88 -2.86
CA LYS A 88 23.93 -20.72 -1.89
C LYS A 88 25.26 -20.37 -2.56
N LYS A 89 25.57 -21.03 -3.68
CA LYS A 89 26.84 -20.85 -4.39
C LYS A 89 26.90 -19.53 -5.15
N ASP A 90 25.88 -19.26 -5.96
CA ASP A 90 25.94 -18.18 -6.95
C ASP A 90 25.17 -16.91 -6.51
N TYR A 91 24.25 -17.03 -5.53
CA TYR A 91 23.38 -15.95 -5.04
C TYR A 91 23.30 -15.89 -3.49
N PRO A 92 24.44 -15.81 -2.77
CA PRO A 92 24.48 -15.97 -1.31
C PRO A 92 23.71 -14.87 -0.56
N ILE A 93 23.56 -13.66 -1.12
CA ILE A 93 22.75 -12.60 -0.51
C ILE A 93 21.26 -12.96 -0.54
N LEU A 94 20.78 -13.57 -1.62
CA LEU A 94 19.40 -14.03 -1.71
C LEU A 94 19.13 -15.14 -0.68
N GLN A 95 20.07 -16.06 -0.51
CA GLN A 95 19.98 -17.09 0.53
C GLN A 95 19.87 -16.48 1.94
N LYS A 96 20.76 -15.53 2.27
CA LYS A 96 20.74 -14.82 3.56
C LYS A 96 19.43 -14.05 3.77
N ALA A 97 18.92 -13.40 2.72
CA ALA A 97 17.64 -12.72 2.77
C ALA A 97 16.51 -13.72 3.07
N ALA A 98 16.45 -14.85 2.38
CA ALA A 98 15.45 -15.90 2.65
C ALA A 98 15.53 -16.41 4.10
N LEU A 99 16.74 -16.67 4.61
CA LEU A 99 16.99 -17.10 5.99
C LEU A 99 16.56 -16.06 7.05
N SER A 100 16.63 -14.76 6.72
CA SER A 100 16.23 -13.68 7.64
C SER A 100 14.71 -13.55 7.81
N VAL A 101 13.92 -14.17 6.92
CA VAL A 101 12.47 -14.07 6.97
C VAL A 101 11.90 -14.99 8.03
N GLY A 102 11.26 -14.41 9.04
CA GLY A 102 10.44 -15.11 10.03
C GLY A 102 11.14 -16.30 10.70
N THR A 103 10.34 -17.29 11.09
CA THR A 103 10.83 -18.56 11.67
C THR A 103 10.92 -19.65 10.60
N PRO A 104 11.64 -20.76 10.85
CA PRO A 104 11.67 -21.91 9.93
C PRO A 104 10.27 -22.42 9.55
N GLN A 105 9.32 -22.42 10.49
CA GLN A 105 7.93 -22.85 10.24
C GLN A 105 7.23 -21.89 9.26
N VAL A 106 7.46 -20.58 9.40
CA VAL A 106 6.93 -19.57 8.47
C VAL A 106 7.56 -19.74 7.09
N ARG A 107 8.87 -20.01 6.99
CA ARG A 107 9.55 -20.17 5.69
C ARG A 107 9.16 -21.44 4.94
N ARG A 108 8.83 -22.52 5.66
CA ARG A 108 8.34 -23.78 5.07
C ARG A 108 6.93 -23.68 4.51
N MET A 109 6.18 -22.65 4.90
CA MET A 109 4.86 -22.35 4.34
C MET A 109 4.88 -21.17 3.37
N GLY A 110 5.64 -20.12 3.68
CA GLY A 110 5.70 -18.89 2.92
C GLY A 110 6.34 -19.10 1.55
N THR A 111 5.70 -18.55 0.52
CA THR A 111 6.19 -18.58 -0.86
C THR A 111 6.83 -17.24 -1.23
N VAL A 112 7.62 -17.22 -2.30
CA VAL A 112 8.23 -15.98 -2.83
C VAL A 112 7.18 -14.94 -3.17
N GLY A 113 6.17 -15.31 -3.97
CA GLY A 113 5.10 -14.39 -4.35
C GLY A 113 4.32 -13.89 -3.12
N GLY A 114 4.07 -14.77 -2.16
CA GLY A 114 3.44 -14.40 -0.90
C GLY A 114 4.31 -13.51 -0.01
N ASN A 115 5.64 -13.59 -0.12
CA ASN A 115 6.58 -12.73 0.60
C ASN A 115 6.69 -11.33 -0.01
N ILE A 116 6.68 -11.24 -1.35
CA ILE A 116 6.68 -9.96 -2.07
C ILE A 116 5.37 -9.20 -1.82
N CYS A 117 4.24 -9.89 -1.85
CA CYS A 117 2.91 -9.29 -1.69
C CYS A 117 2.46 -9.16 -0.23
N GLN A 118 3.39 -9.09 0.73
CA GLN A 118 3.02 -8.92 2.14
C GLN A 118 2.54 -7.50 2.43
N GLU A 119 1.62 -7.41 3.38
CA GLU A 119 1.11 -6.15 3.91
C GLU A 119 2.14 -5.44 4.81
N PRO A 120 2.18 -4.10 4.84
CA PRO A 120 3.07 -3.34 5.70
C PRO A 120 2.75 -3.56 7.19
N ARG A 121 3.77 -3.50 8.06
CA ARG A 121 3.65 -3.78 9.51
C ARG A 121 3.36 -2.54 10.37
N CYS A 122 2.59 -1.59 9.83
CA CYS A 122 2.14 -0.41 10.58
C CYS A 122 1.15 -0.82 11.68
N TRP A 123 1.38 -0.42 12.94
CA TRP A 123 0.47 -0.76 14.04
C TRP A 123 -0.93 -0.14 13.91
N TYR A 124 -1.07 1.02 13.25
CA TYR A 124 -2.39 1.63 13.02
C TYR A 124 -3.19 0.82 11.99
N TYR A 125 -2.47 0.30 10.99
CA TYR A 125 -3.06 -0.59 9.99
C TYR A 125 -3.39 -1.97 10.56
N TRP A 126 -2.54 -2.52 11.44
CA TRP A 126 -2.79 -3.80 12.09
C TRP A 126 -3.61 -3.72 13.38
N TYR A 127 -4.03 -2.52 13.81
CA TYR A 127 -4.79 -2.34 15.03
C TYR A 127 -6.08 -3.19 14.96
N PRO A 128 -6.26 -4.12 15.91
CA PRO A 128 -7.31 -5.13 15.85
C PRO A 128 -8.68 -4.50 16.12
N HIS A 129 -9.66 -4.93 15.35
CA HIS A 129 -11.04 -4.44 15.48
C HIS A 129 -11.65 -4.77 16.85
N GLN A 130 -11.24 -5.89 17.46
CA GLN A 130 -11.91 -6.50 18.61
C GLN A 130 -11.63 -5.80 19.95
N ILE A 131 -10.56 -5.02 20.07
CA ILE A 131 -10.09 -4.49 21.37
C ILE A 131 -10.54 -3.04 21.61
N GLY A 132 -10.55 -2.19 20.58
CA GLY A 132 -10.84 -0.76 20.72
C GLY A 132 -11.56 -0.14 19.52
N GLY A 133 -12.11 -0.96 18.63
CA GLY A 133 -12.68 -0.50 17.37
C GLY A 133 -11.64 -0.28 16.27
N ARG A 134 -12.12 -0.18 15.03
CA ARG A 134 -11.24 -0.05 13.86
C ARG A 134 -10.62 1.34 13.79
N ILE A 135 -9.29 1.44 13.89
CA ILE A 135 -8.60 2.65 13.41
C ILE A 135 -8.73 2.67 11.88
N VAL A 136 -9.51 3.63 11.36
CA VAL A 136 -9.70 3.83 9.92
C VAL A 136 -8.56 4.71 9.39
N CYS A 137 -7.38 4.10 9.26
CA CYS A 137 -6.21 4.77 8.69
C CYS A 137 -6.28 4.85 7.15
N TYR A 138 -5.36 5.60 6.56
CA TYR A 138 -5.26 5.77 5.10
C TYR A 138 -5.27 4.44 4.32
N LEU A 139 -4.47 3.46 4.73
CA LEU A 139 -4.43 2.13 4.09
C LEU A 139 -5.74 1.33 4.23
N LYS A 140 -6.61 1.71 5.16
CA LYS A 140 -7.97 1.18 5.36
C LYS A 140 -9.05 2.01 4.66
N GLY A 141 -8.66 2.96 3.78
CA GLY A 141 -9.59 3.86 3.10
C GLY A 141 -10.00 5.08 3.92
N GLY A 142 -9.36 5.32 5.07
CA GLY A 142 -9.56 6.54 5.84
C GLY A 142 -8.86 7.75 5.22
N ARG A 143 -9.19 8.95 5.70
CA ARG A 143 -8.55 10.19 5.24
C ARG A 143 -7.18 10.43 5.88
N HIS A 144 -6.89 9.81 7.03
CA HIS A 144 -5.74 10.17 7.86
C HIS A 144 -4.72 9.04 8.01
N CYS A 145 -3.44 9.42 7.94
CA CYS A 145 -2.33 8.56 8.33
C CYS A 145 -1.89 8.92 9.75
N TYR A 146 -2.28 8.10 10.74
CA TYR A 146 -1.96 8.34 12.15
C TYR A 146 -0.47 8.22 12.48
N ALA A 147 0.33 7.62 11.61
CA ALA A 147 1.79 7.57 11.77
C ALA A 147 2.49 8.90 11.50
N LEU A 148 1.81 9.90 10.93
CA LEU A 148 2.42 11.20 10.68
C LEU A 148 2.63 11.99 11.98
N THR A 149 1.60 12.01 12.83
CA THR A 149 1.57 12.81 14.06
C THR A 149 1.68 11.95 15.32
N GLY A 150 1.48 10.64 15.19
CA GLY A 150 1.61 9.69 16.28
C GLY A 150 3.00 9.08 16.37
N GLU A 151 3.05 7.96 17.09
CA GLU A 151 4.21 7.10 17.16
C GLU A 151 4.55 6.65 15.73
N ASN A 152 5.84 6.66 15.37
CA ASN A 152 6.27 6.33 14.01
C ASN A 152 7.63 5.69 13.88
N GLN A 153 8.21 5.15 14.97
CA GLN A 153 9.57 4.59 15.00
C GLN A 153 9.89 3.56 13.90
N TYR A 154 8.89 2.82 13.39
CA TYR A 154 9.05 1.78 12.36
C TYR A 154 8.53 2.19 10.97
N HIS A 155 8.26 3.48 10.74
CA HIS A 155 7.75 3.97 9.46
C HIS A 155 8.87 4.49 8.56
N SER A 156 8.57 4.60 7.26
CA SER A 156 9.57 5.02 6.28
C SER A 156 9.95 6.49 6.45
N ILE A 157 11.25 6.77 6.38
CA ILE A 157 11.81 8.13 6.28
C ILE A 157 11.94 8.62 4.83
N PHE A 158 11.85 7.70 3.85
CA PHE A 158 11.95 8.00 2.42
C PHE A 158 10.67 7.65 1.68
N GLY A 159 10.22 8.52 0.76
CA GLY A 159 8.98 8.30 0.03
C GLY A 159 7.76 8.15 0.95
N CYS A 160 7.83 8.70 2.16
CA CYS A 160 6.71 8.72 3.08
C CYS A 160 5.57 9.53 2.46
N TYR A 161 4.36 9.21 2.92
CA TYR A 161 3.09 9.86 2.61
C TYR A 161 3.25 11.22 1.92
N ARG A 162 3.04 11.24 0.60
CA ARG A 162 2.51 12.43 -0.04
C ARG A 162 1.01 12.25 -0.01
N GLU A 163 0.28 13.24 0.49
CA GLU A 163 -1.14 13.41 0.20
C GLU A 163 -1.30 13.77 -1.29
N ALA A 164 -0.82 12.90 -2.19
CA ALA A 164 -0.64 13.17 -3.63
C ALA A 164 -1.76 12.57 -4.48
N ASN A 165 -2.49 11.57 -3.98
CA ASN A 165 -3.60 10.96 -4.72
C ASN A 165 -4.97 11.53 -4.34
N ARG A 166 -5.00 12.54 -3.48
CA ARG A 166 -6.12 13.46 -3.39
C ARG A 166 -5.57 14.83 -3.76
N PRO A 167 -6.01 15.46 -4.86
CA PRO A 167 -5.72 16.87 -5.05
C PRO A 167 -6.17 17.60 -3.79
N VAL A 168 -5.28 18.40 -3.23
CA VAL A 168 -5.59 19.17 -2.03
C VAL A 168 -6.89 19.93 -2.27
N ALA A 169 -7.78 19.99 -1.29
CA ALA A 169 -9.07 20.66 -1.45
C ALA A 169 -8.93 22.10 -1.98
N CYS A 170 -7.80 22.75 -1.69
CA CYS A 170 -7.42 24.05 -2.22
C CYS A 170 -7.19 24.09 -3.74
N VAL A 171 -7.20 22.98 -4.46
CA VAL A 171 -7.07 22.89 -5.93
C VAL A 171 -8.40 22.45 -6.55
N GLU A 172 -9.00 21.36 -6.08
CA GLU A 172 -10.24 20.84 -6.66
C GLU A 172 -11.50 21.63 -6.27
N ALA A 173 -11.54 22.11 -5.03
CA ALA A 173 -12.71 22.80 -4.49
C ALA A 173 -12.47 24.30 -4.35
N CYS A 174 -11.36 24.83 -4.88
CA CYS A 174 -11.13 26.27 -4.87
C CYS A 174 -12.02 26.93 -5.92
N PRO A 175 -13.00 27.75 -5.53
CA PRO A 175 -13.87 28.44 -6.48
C PRO A 175 -13.14 29.53 -7.27
N ALA A 176 -11.95 29.95 -6.80
CA ALA A 176 -11.05 30.84 -7.53
C ALA A 176 -10.03 30.06 -8.39
N SER A 177 -10.02 28.72 -8.35
CA SER A 177 -9.08 27.85 -9.05
C SER A 177 -7.60 28.19 -8.80
N THR A 178 -7.27 28.68 -7.60
CA THR A 178 -5.91 29.08 -7.22
C THR A 178 -5.01 27.86 -7.00
N ASP A 179 -3.92 27.76 -7.77
CA ASP A 179 -2.91 26.69 -7.61
C ASP A 179 -1.93 26.98 -6.47
N VAL A 180 -2.44 26.90 -5.24
CA VAL A 180 -1.66 27.14 -4.01
C VAL A 180 -0.44 26.21 -3.90
N PRO A 181 -0.51 24.90 -4.24
CA PRO A 181 0.67 24.04 -4.21
C PRO A 181 1.82 24.51 -5.10
N SER A 182 1.54 24.89 -6.34
CA SER A 182 2.58 25.38 -7.26
C SER A 182 3.19 26.69 -6.76
N ILE A 183 2.38 27.60 -6.20
CA ILE A 183 2.88 28.82 -5.55
C ILE A 183 3.85 28.46 -4.42
N LEU A 184 3.46 27.55 -3.50
CA LEU A 184 4.29 27.14 -2.38
C LEU A 184 5.58 26.42 -2.83
N GLU A 185 5.52 25.64 -3.91
CA GLU A 185 6.70 24.98 -4.49
C GLU A 185 7.71 26.01 -5.02
N LYS A 186 7.25 27.01 -5.76
CA LYS A 186 8.09 28.12 -6.24
C LYS A 186 8.67 28.95 -5.09
N LEU A 187 7.87 29.24 -4.07
CA LEU A 187 8.33 29.92 -2.85
C LEU A 187 9.42 29.10 -2.12
N LYS A 188 9.27 27.78 -2.02
CA LYS A 188 10.29 26.89 -1.45
C LYS A 188 11.59 26.93 -2.27
N GLY A 189 11.48 27.03 -3.59
CA GLY A 189 12.60 27.26 -4.50
C GLY A 189 13.17 28.69 -4.48
N LYS A 190 12.58 29.59 -3.69
CA LYS A 190 12.87 31.04 -3.66
C LYS A 190 12.62 31.76 -5.00
N ASP A 191 11.82 31.16 -5.88
CA ASP A 191 11.40 31.76 -7.14
C ASP A 191 10.15 32.61 -6.91
N LEU A 192 10.37 33.82 -6.39
CA LEU A 192 9.30 34.75 -6.03
C LEU A 192 8.53 35.26 -7.26
N GLN A 193 9.20 35.36 -8.41
CA GLN A 193 8.60 35.88 -9.64
C GLN A 193 7.58 34.89 -10.20
N GLU A 194 7.97 33.62 -10.29
CA GLU A 194 7.05 32.59 -10.79
C GLU A 194 5.91 32.32 -9.80
N ALA A 195 6.18 32.36 -8.50
CA ALA A 195 5.13 32.30 -7.47
C ALA A 195 4.09 33.44 -7.63
N ALA A 196 4.57 34.67 -7.87
CA ALA A 196 3.69 35.82 -8.09
C ALA A 196 2.90 35.71 -9.40
N ARG A 197 3.53 35.21 -10.48
CA ARG A 197 2.87 35.00 -11.77
C ARG A 197 1.71 34.01 -11.65
N ILE A 198 1.95 32.84 -11.06
CA ILE A 198 0.92 31.81 -10.85
C ILE A 198 -0.25 32.37 -10.01
N LEU A 199 0.03 33.16 -8.99
CA LEU A 199 -0.99 33.80 -8.18
C LEU A 199 -1.82 34.82 -9.00
N LEU A 200 -1.15 35.66 -9.79
CA LEU A 200 -1.77 36.73 -10.58
C LEU A 200 -2.58 36.22 -11.78
N ASP A 201 -2.26 35.02 -12.30
CA ASP A 201 -2.95 34.42 -13.45
C ASP A 201 -4.46 34.19 -13.17
N VAL A 202 -4.83 33.99 -11.89
CA VAL A 202 -6.22 33.70 -11.47
C VAL A 202 -6.75 34.66 -10.40
N ASN A 203 -5.86 35.40 -9.70
CA ASN A 203 -6.24 36.37 -8.70
C ASN A 203 -5.94 37.81 -9.16
N PRO A 204 -6.94 38.52 -9.73
CA PRO A 204 -6.74 39.87 -10.26
C PRO A 204 -6.58 40.95 -9.18
N ILE A 205 -6.64 40.61 -7.87
CA ILE A 205 -6.64 41.61 -6.78
C ILE A 205 -5.64 41.23 -5.66
N PRO A 206 -4.32 41.43 -5.85
CA PRO A 206 -3.35 41.35 -4.74
C PRO A 206 -3.45 42.52 -3.75
N ALA A 207 -4.27 43.54 -4.04
CA ALA A 207 -4.27 44.82 -3.32
C ALA A 207 -4.96 44.77 -1.94
N VAL A 208 -5.71 43.72 -1.61
CA VAL A 208 -6.36 43.58 -0.29
C VAL A 208 -5.84 42.31 0.38
N THR A 209 -4.66 42.41 0.98
CA THR A 209 -4.19 41.42 1.95
C THR A 209 -4.89 41.66 3.28
N GLY A 210 -6.06 41.04 3.43
CA GLY A 210 -6.79 40.92 4.69
C GLY A 210 -7.43 39.56 4.69
N ARG A 211 -7.36 38.85 5.82
CA ARG A 211 -7.88 37.50 6.04
C ARG A 211 -9.24 37.29 5.35
N VAL A 212 -9.49 36.04 4.97
CA VAL A 212 -10.74 35.49 4.41
C VAL A 212 -10.71 35.41 2.88
N CYS A 213 -10.31 34.22 2.39
CA CYS A 213 -10.85 33.69 1.14
C CYS A 213 -12.37 33.93 1.17
N PRO A 214 -12.98 34.69 0.24
CA PRO A 214 -14.39 35.06 0.30
C PRO A 214 -15.35 33.91 0.01
N HIS A 215 -14.84 32.67 -0.08
CA HIS A 215 -15.60 31.52 -0.51
C HIS A 215 -15.46 30.33 0.44
N PHE A 216 -16.60 29.68 0.67
CA PHE A 216 -16.79 28.52 1.54
C PHE A 216 -16.16 27.23 0.95
N CYS A 217 -14.85 27.21 0.74
CA CYS A 217 -14.12 25.97 0.43
C CYS A 217 -13.95 25.07 1.68
N GLU A 218 -14.44 25.51 2.83
CA GLU A 218 -14.39 24.80 4.12
C GLU A 218 -15.03 23.42 4.05
N SER A 219 -16.08 23.21 3.24
CA SER A 219 -16.76 21.91 3.11
C SER A 219 -15.82 20.77 2.68
N GLU A 220 -14.87 21.05 1.78
CA GLU A 220 -13.90 20.06 1.28
C GLU A 220 -12.55 20.12 2.00
N CYS A 221 -12.31 21.16 2.80
CA CYS A 221 -11.06 21.39 3.52
C CYS A 221 -10.70 20.21 4.44
N SER A 222 -9.41 19.86 4.47
CA SER A 222 -8.90 18.85 5.42
C SER A 222 -9.08 19.26 6.89
N ARG A 223 -9.38 20.53 7.17
CA ARG A 223 -9.68 21.08 8.50
C ARG A 223 -11.18 21.19 8.84
N ASN A 224 -12.09 20.86 7.93
CA ASN A 224 -13.55 20.96 8.16
C ASN A 224 -14.03 20.24 9.43
N GLY A 225 -13.36 19.14 9.81
CA GLY A 225 -13.68 18.41 11.04
C GLY A 225 -13.04 18.97 12.33
N PHE A 226 -12.33 20.10 12.26
CA PHE A 226 -11.52 20.65 13.34
C PHE A 226 -11.79 22.13 13.65
N ASP A 227 -12.23 22.91 12.65
CA ASP A 227 -12.60 24.30 12.83
C ASP A 227 -14.13 24.35 13.04
N GLU A 228 -14.58 24.82 14.21
CA GLU A 228 -16.00 25.05 14.54
C GLU A 228 -16.60 26.21 13.72
#